data_AF-A0A397U808-F1
#
_entry.id   AF-A0A397U808-F1
#
_cell.length_a   1.000
_cell.length_b   1.000
_cell.length_c   1.000
_cell.angle_alpha   90.00
_cell.angle_beta   90.00
_cell.angle_gamma   90.00
#
_symmetry.space_group_name_H-M   'P 1'
#
loop_
_entity.id
_entity.type
_entity.pdbx_description
1 polymer ?
#
loop_
_entity_poly.entity_id
_entity_poly.type
_entity_poly.pdbx_seq_one_letter_code
_entity_poly.pdbx_strand_id
1 'polypeptide(L)'
;MKKYTFILLLLTIFIKIISSFEPNVPVKFARAKFGVLGLISGTMYFKYIDFSKTKVIAQFHKGFTISSNASDYKIRLVNRPLCPSFIRQYDLTSGLNYKIFEPCGSTTKMVGVFDFEINELEDLFAQISMNHQVLDYAEIVMH
;
A
#
# COMPACT_ATOMS: atom_id res chain seq x y z
N MET A 1 -56.81 -9.96 -4.25
CA MET A 1 -55.44 -9.61 -4.71
C MET A 1 -54.78 -8.50 -3.87
N LYS A 2 -54.81 -8.54 -2.53
CA LYS A 2 -54.21 -7.50 -1.67
C LYS A 2 -53.06 -7.98 -0.74
N LYS A 3 -52.84 -9.29 -0.62
CA LYS A 3 -51.84 -9.87 0.30
C LYS A 3 -50.39 -9.81 -0.22
N TYR A 4 -50.19 -9.87 -1.54
CA TYR A 4 -48.84 -9.87 -2.14
C TYR A 4 -48.21 -8.48 -2.22
N THR A 5 -49.01 -7.42 -2.20
CA THR A 5 -48.53 -6.03 -2.26
C THR A 5 -47.79 -5.63 -0.99
N PHE A 6 -48.22 -6.14 0.17
CA PHE A 6 -47.59 -5.85 1.46
C PHE A 6 -46.23 -6.55 1.60
N ILE A 7 -46.12 -7.78 1.10
CA ILE A 7 -44.86 -8.54 1.08
C ILE A 7 -43.84 -7.88 0.16
N LEU A 8 -44.26 -7.40 -1.01
CA LEU A 8 -43.38 -6.69 -1.95
C LEU A 8 -42.86 -5.36 -1.36
N LEU A 9 -43.71 -4.67 -0.61
CA LEU A 9 -43.33 -3.43 0.09
C LEU A 9 -42.31 -3.71 1.21
N LEU A 10 -42.53 -4.74 2.02
CA LEU A 10 -41.59 -5.15 3.06
C LEU A 10 -40.24 -5.57 2.48
N LEU A 11 -40.25 -6.31 1.37
CA LEU A 11 -39.02 -6.74 0.68
C LEU A 11 -38.22 -5.55 0.14
N THR A 12 -38.89 -4.56 -0.46
CA THR A 12 -38.22 -3.36 -0.98
C THR A 12 -37.65 -2.48 0.13
N ILE A 13 -38.32 -2.40 1.28
CA ILE A 13 -37.79 -1.72 2.47
C ILE A 13 -36.57 -2.48 3.01
N PHE A 14 -36.63 -3.81 3.10
CA PHE A 14 -35.52 -4.63 3.58
C PHE A 14 -34.27 -4.51 2.68
N ILE A 15 -34.44 -4.53 1.36
CA ILE A 15 -33.36 -4.34 0.39
C ILE A 15 -32.74 -2.94 0.55
N LYS A 16 -33.58 -1.90 0.73
CA LYS A 16 -33.07 -0.54 0.98
C LYS A 16 -32.26 -0.44 2.26
N ILE A 17 -32.72 -1.07 3.36
CA ILE A 17 -32.01 -1.05 4.65
C ILE A 17 -30.66 -1.77 4.54
N ILE A 18 -30.60 -2.92 3.86
CA ILE A 18 -29.34 -3.65 3.64
C ILE A 18 -28.39 -2.83 2.76
N SER A 19 -28.90 -2.14 1.73
CA SER A 19 -28.08 -1.30 0.86
C SER A 19 -27.58 0.00 1.51
N SER A 20 -28.24 0.45 2.60
CA SER A 20 -27.81 1.65 3.35
C SER A 20 -26.81 1.34 4.47
N PHE A 21 -26.51 0.07 4.73
CA PHE A 21 -25.39 -0.30 5.56
C PHE A 21 -24.11 -0.10 4.75
N GLU A 22 -23.62 1.13 4.66
CA GLU A 22 -22.19 1.34 4.54
C GLU A 22 -21.58 0.80 5.83
N PRO A 23 -20.80 -0.29 5.80
CA PRO A 23 -20.13 -0.74 7.00
C PRO A 23 -19.25 0.42 7.45
N ASN A 24 -19.47 0.88 8.68
CA ASN A 24 -18.67 1.89 9.35
C ASN A 24 -17.32 1.23 9.70
N VAL A 25 -16.57 0.83 8.67
CA VAL A 25 -15.27 0.19 8.80
C VAL A 25 -14.32 1.29 9.26
N PRO A 26 -13.70 1.16 10.44
CA PRO A 26 -12.69 2.10 10.87
C PRO A 26 -11.64 2.19 9.74
N VAL A 27 -11.32 3.41 9.32
CA VAL A 27 -10.33 3.64 8.26
C VAL A 27 -8.99 3.13 8.78
N LYS A 28 -8.66 1.89 8.47
CA LYS A 28 -7.38 1.29 8.82
C LYS A 28 -6.30 1.94 7.96
N PHE A 29 -5.22 2.35 8.61
CA PHE A 29 -4.04 2.83 7.90
C PHE A 29 -2.79 2.21 8.49
N ALA A 30 -1.79 1.99 7.65
CA ALA A 30 -0.49 1.53 8.09
C ALA A 30 0.61 2.47 7.58
N ARG A 31 1.75 2.47 8.26
CA ARG A 31 2.86 3.36 7.91
C ARG A 31 4.20 2.64 8.07
N ALA A 32 5.09 2.84 7.09
CA ALA A 32 6.49 2.42 7.17
C ALA A 32 7.41 3.64 7.00
N LYS A 33 8.35 3.82 7.93
CA LYS A 33 9.29 4.95 7.91
C LYS A 33 10.72 4.47 7.63
N PHE A 34 11.27 4.91 6.51
CA PHE A 34 12.62 4.55 6.05
C PHE A 34 13.68 5.49 6.62
N GLY A 35 14.90 4.98 6.76
CA GLY A 35 16.02 5.67 7.38
C GLY A 35 16.84 4.81 8.34
N VAL A 36 16.51 3.53 8.53
CA VAL A 36 17.20 2.64 9.48
C VAL A 36 18.66 2.44 9.05
N LEU A 37 18.90 2.21 7.76
CA LEU A 37 20.26 2.06 7.21
C LEU A 37 20.87 3.39 6.71
N GLY A 38 20.09 4.48 6.71
CA GLY A 38 20.55 5.83 6.32
C GLY A 38 20.78 6.07 4.82
N LEU A 39 20.64 5.03 3.99
CA LEU A 39 20.76 5.10 2.54
C LEU A 39 19.50 5.70 1.89
N ILE A 40 18.32 5.23 2.26
CA ILE A 40 17.02 5.78 1.84
C ILE A 40 16.42 6.57 3.00
N SER A 41 15.63 7.60 2.70
CA SER A 41 14.81 8.24 3.73
C SER A 41 13.48 8.70 3.14
N GLY A 42 12.40 8.41 3.86
CA GLY A 42 11.05 8.64 3.38
C GLY A 42 9.99 7.94 4.23
N THR A 43 8.76 8.00 3.76
CA THR A 43 7.61 7.37 4.42
C THR A 43 6.68 6.76 3.39
N MET A 44 6.16 5.59 3.72
CA MET A 44 5.14 4.89 2.97
C MET A 44 3.88 4.77 3.82
N TYR A 45 2.74 5.01 3.19
CA TYR A 45 1.42 4.93 3.78
C TYR A 45 0.60 3.90 3.02
N PHE A 46 -0.12 3.08 3.78
CA PHE A 46 -1.07 2.09 3.29
C PHE A 46 -2.45 2.54 3.74
N LYS A 47 -3.37 2.67 2.80
CA LYS A 47 -4.74 3.10 3.07
C LYS A 47 -5.70 2.04 2.57
N TYR A 48 -6.61 1.65 3.44
CA TYR A 48 -7.73 0.80 3.08
C TYR A 48 -8.55 1.43 1.94
N ILE A 49 -8.86 0.65 0.90
CA ILE A 49 -9.86 1.00 -0.12
C ILE A 49 -11.08 0.11 0.09
N ASP A 50 -10.89 -1.20 0.01
CA ASP A 50 -11.89 -2.24 0.21
C ASP A 50 -11.23 -3.49 0.83
N PHE A 51 -12.02 -4.53 1.08
CA PHE A 51 -11.53 -5.76 1.72
C PHE A 51 -10.35 -6.41 1.01
N SER A 52 -10.21 -6.24 -0.30
CA SER A 52 -9.19 -6.88 -1.13
C SER A 52 -8.12 -5.92 -1.68
N LYS A 53 -8.25 -4.61 -1.43
CA LYS A 53 -7.42 -3.59 -2.06
C LYS A 53 -6.87 -2.58 -1.08
N THR A 54 -5.57 -2.33 -1.24
CA THR A 54 -4.83 -1.34 -0.47
C THR A 54 -4.21 -0.30 -1.40
N LYS A 55 -4.43 0.98 -1.09
CA LYS A 55 -3.73 2.09 -1.74
C LYS A 55 -2.41 2.31 -1.04
N VAL A 56 -1.32 2.29 -1.78
CA VAL A 56 0.01 2.61 -1.25
C VAL A 56 0.47 3.95 -1.78
N ILE A 57 0.92 4.81 -0.87
CA ILE A 57 1.48 6.13 -1.18
C ILE A 57 2.84 6.22 -0.50
N ALA A 58 3.92 6.35 -1.25
CA ALA A 58 5.24 6.59 -0.68
C ALA A 58 5.81 7.94 -1.11
N GLN A 59 6.56 8.57 -0.22
CA GLN A 59 7.34 9.76 -0.49
C GLN A 59 8.74 9.58 0.09
N PHE A 60 9.73 9.62 -0.78
CA PHE A 60 11.14 9.51 -0.42
C PHE A 60 11.83 10.82 -0.74
N HIS A 61 12.70 11.29 0.14
CA HIS A 61 13.41 12.56 -0.01
C HIS A 61 14.93 12.39 -0.10
N LYS A 62 15.42 11.15 -0.01
CA LYS A 62 16.85 10.81 -0.13
C LYS A 62 17.00 9.37 -0.62
N GLY A 63 18.11 9.12 -1.32
CA GLY A 63 18.67 7.77 -1.49
C GLY A 63 18.39 7.10 -2.81
N PHE A 64 17.45 7.64 -3.59
CA PHE A 64 17.30 7.30 -4.99
C PHE A 64 18.32 8.11 -5.78
N THR A 65 19.45 7.50 -6.12
CA THR A 65 20.51 8.13 -6.90
C THR A 65 20.17 8.15 -8.39
N ILE A 66 20.97 8.89 -9.16
CA ILE A 66 20.97 9.04 -10.63
C ILE A 66 21.33 7.70 -11.30
N SER A 67 20.67 6.60 -10.95
CA SER A 67 20.46 5.57 -11.96
C SER A 67 19.61 6.24 -13.04
N SER A 68 20.04 6.12 -14.29
CA SER A 68 19.32 6.62 -15.46
C SER A 68 17.94 5.96 -15.62
N ASN A 69 17.65 4.90 -14.86
CA ASN A 69 16.42 4.16 -14.96
C ASN A 69 15.87 3.78 -13.57
N ALA A 70 14.83 4.48 -13.15
CA ALA A 70 14.25 4.23 -11.85
C ALA A 70 13.67 2.80 -11.71
N SER A 71 13.41 2.10 -12.82
CA SER A 71 13.01 0.68 -12.83
C SER A 71 14.02 -0.29 -12.21
N ASP A 72 15.26 0.16 -11.95
CA ASP A 72 16.30 -0.61 -11.24
C ASP A 72 15.97 -0.82 -9.76
N TYR A 73 15.21 0.10 -9.17
CA TYR A 73 14.78 -0.01 -7.78
C TYR A 73 13.55 -0.91 -7.68
N LYS A 74 13.51 -1.69 -6.61
CA LYS A 74 12.40 -2.58 -6.29
C LYS A 74 11.90 -2.28 -4.90
N ILE A 75 10.59 -2.12 -4.77
CA ILE A 75 9.91 -1.90 -3.50
C ILE A 75 9.01 -3.10 -3.25
N ARG A 76 9.18 -3.75 -2.11
CA ARG A 76 8.48 -5.01 -1.80
C ARG A 76 8.06 -5.06 -0.35
N LEU A 77 7.03 -5.86 -0.06
CA LEU A 77 6.73 -6.26 1.31
C LEU A 77 7.31 -7.65 1.56
N VAL A 78 7.94 -7.82 2.71
CA VAL A 78 8.72 -9.00 3.07
C VAL A 78 8.50 -9.37 4.53
N ASN A 79 8.57 -10.66 4.85
CA ASN A 79 8.41 -11.17 6.22
C ASN A 79 9.64 -10.89 7.11
N ARG A 80 10.79 -10.57 6.51
CA ARG A 80 12.03 -10.28 7.24
C ARG A 80 12.77 -9.13 6.57
N PRO A 81 13.37 -8.20 7.34
CA PRO A 81 13.95 -6.97 6.80
C PRO A 81 15.06 -7.20 5.77
N LEU A 82 15.95 -8.18 6.01
CA LEU A 82 17.08 -8.52 5.14
C LEU A 82 16.85 -9.82 4.36
N CYS A 83 15.64 -10.02 3.85
CA CYS A 83 15.29 -11.22 3.07
C CYS A 83 15.53 -11.00 1.57
N PRO A 84 16.31 -11.87 0.88
CA PRO A 84 16.44 -11.83 -0.58
C PRO A 84 15.24 -12.48 -1.29
N SER A 85 14.53 -13.40 -0.63
CA SER A 85 13.28 -13.96 -1.15
C SER A 85 12.13 -13.01 -0.86
N PHE A 86 11.25 -12.87 -1.85
CA PHE A 86 10.06 -12.01 -1.77
C PHE A 86 8.83 -12.78 -2.23
N ILE A 87 7.67 -12.35 -1.76
CA ILE A 87 6.39 -12.89 -2.19
C ILE A 87 5.90 -12.03 -3.34
N ARG A 88 5.66 -12.64 -4.51
CA ARG A 88 5.35 -11.91 -5.76
C ARG A 88 4.11 -11.02 -5.63
N GLN A 89 3.13 -11.42 -4.83
CA GLN A 89 1.91 -10.64 -4.58
C GLN A 89 2.16 -9.31 -3.85
N TYR A 90 3.31 -9.21 -3.17
CA TYR A 90 3.73 -8.01 -2.45
C TYR A 90 4.85 -7.25 -3.17
N ASP A 91 5.01 -7.47 -4.48
CA ASP A 91 5.87 -6.63 -5.30
C ASP A 91 5.15 -5.32 -5.64
N LEU A 92 5.61 -4.22 -5.05
CA LEU A 92 5.01 -2.89 -5.21
C LEU A 92 5.62 -2.11 -6.38
N THR A 93 6.59 -2.70 -7.09
CA THR A 93 7.38 -2.01 -8.12
C THR A 93 6.51 -1.44 -9.24
N SER A 94 5.38 -2.07 -9.55
CA SER A 94 4.46 -1.60 -10.60
C SER A 94 3.79 -0.26 -10.28
N GLY A 95 3.61 0.09 -9.00
CA GLY A 95 3.01 1.37 -8.57
C GLY A 95 4.00 2.54 -8.51
N LEU A 96 5.23 2.32 -8.94
CA LEU A 96 6.34 3.21 -8.70
C LEU A 96 6.61 4.11 -9.92
N ASN A 97 5.97 5.28 -9.88
CA ASN A 97 6.13 6.34 -10.86
C ASN A 97 7.12 7.38 -10.34
N TYR A 98 8.39 7.24 -10.71
CA TYR A 98 9.44 8.13 -10.22
C TYR A 98 9.50 9.43 -11.03
N LYS A 99 9.70 10.55 -10.34
CA LYS A 99 10.23 11.77 -10.92
C LYS A 99 11.52 12.07 -10.17
N ILE A 100 12.67 11.78 -10.77
CA ILE A 100 13.95 12.18 -10.20
C ILE A 100 14.05 13.70 -10.39
N PHE A 101 14.19 14.44 -9.29
CA PHE A 101 14.46 15.88 -9.34
C PHE A 101 15.97 16.10 -9.30
N GLU A 102 16.56 16.47 -10.43
CA GLU A 102 17.88 17.08 -10.50
C GLU A 102 17.74 18.62 -10.46
N PRO A 103 18.66 19.39 -9.82
CA PRO A 103 19.93 19.01 -9.22
C PRO A 103 19.94 19.01 -7.66
N CYS A 104 18.79 19.23 -7.00
CA CYS A 104 18.73 19.51 -5.55
C CYS A 104 18.24 18.34 -4.67
N GLY A 105 18.27 17.11 -5.17
CA GLY A 105 17.89 15.91 -4.43
C GLY A 105 16.62 15.24 -4.95
N SER A 106 16.61 13.91 -4.93
CA SER A 106 15.52 13.11 -5.47
C SER A 106 14.35 13.02 -4.49
N THR A 107 13.30 13.78 -4.77
CA THR A 107 11.99 13.56 -4.14
C THR A 107 11.17 12.60 -5.01
N THR A 108 11.13 11.33 -4.63
CA THR A 108 10.35 10.30 -5.35
C THR A 108 8.99 10.14 -4.70
N LYS A 109 7.94 9.99 -5.51
CA LYS A 109 6.59 9.66 -5.06
C LYS A 109 6.12 8.35 -5.68
N MET A 110 5.59 7.45 -4.87
CA MET A 110 4.90 6.23 -5.31
C MET A 110 3.41 6.41 -5.07
N VAL A 111 2.57 6.04 -6.02
CA VAL A 111 1.12 5.90 -5.80
C VAL A 111 0.62 4.72 -6.62
N GLY A 112 0.11 3.70 -5.94
CA GLY A 112 -0.47 2.52 -6.59
C GLY A 112 -1.64 1.95 -5.79
N VAL A 113 -2.47 1.14 -6.46
CA VAL A 113 -3.49 0.30 -5.83
C VAL A 113 -3.06 -1.14 -6.04
N PHE A 114 -3.07 -1.93 -4.99
CA PHE A 114 -2.58 -3.30 -4.98
C PHE A 114 -3.63 -4.25 -4.41
N ASP A 115 -3.62 -5.47 -4.94
CA ASP A 115 -4.60 -6.52 -4.62
C ASP A 115 -4.13 -7.34 -3.40
N PHE A 116 -4.11 -6.70 -2.23
CA PHE A 116 -3.93 -7.33 -0.93
C PHE A 116 -4.70 -6.58 0.16
N GLU A 117 -5.14 -7.30 1.20
CA GLU A 117 -5.82 -6.69 2.33
C GLU A 117 -4.84 -5.95 3.25
N ILE A 118 -5.27 -4.84 3.85
CA ILE A 118 -4.40 -4.09 4.77
C ILE A 118 -4.04 -4.90 6.04
N ASN A 119 -4.87 -5.89 6.41
CA ASN A 119 -4.59 -6.76 7.56
C ASN A 119 -3.44 -7.73 7.28
N GLU A 120 -3.16 -8.04 6.01
CA GLU A 120 -2.03 -8.88 5.62
C GLU A 120 -0.67 -8.19 5.87
N LEU A 121 -0.69 -6.89 6.18
CA LEU A 121 0.50 -6.10 6.46
C LEU A 121 1.04 -6.27 7.88
N GLU A 122 0.26 -6.91 8.76
CA GLU A 122 0.70 -7.20 10.12
C GLU A 122 1.98 -8.05 10.08
N ASP A 123 2.96 -7.66 10.90
CA ASP A 123 4.30 -8.28 10.97
C ASP A 123 5.13 -8.26 9.68
N LEU A 124 4.73 -7.47 8.67
CA LEU A 124 5.51 -7.27 7.45
C LEU A 124 6.45 -6.06 7.53
N PHE A 125 7.47 -6.10 6.67
CA PHE A 125 8.42 -5.02 6.45
C PHE A 125 8.30 -4.51 5.02
N ALA A 126 8.37 -3.20 4.85
CA ALA A 126 8.60 -2.60 3.55
C ALA A 126 10.11 -2.55 3.27
N GLN A 127 10.54 -3.08 2.13
CA GLN A 127 11.95 -3.18 1.75
C GLN A 127 12.19 -2.48 0.41
N ILE A 128 13.33 -1.79 0.31
CA ILE A 128 13.82 -1.17 -0.93
C ILE A 128 15.14 -1.84 -1.29
N SER A 129 15.25 -2.30 -2.53
CA SER A 129 16.44 -2.95 -3.04
C SER A 129 16.79 -2.50 -4.46
N MET A 130 18.05 -2.69 -4.84
CA MET A 130 18.57 -2.47 -6.18
C MET A 130 19.55 -3.60 -6.50
N ASN A 131 19.42 -4.25 -7.66
CA ASN A 131 20.31 -5.35 -8.08
C ASN A 131 20.53 -6.43 -7.00
N HIS A 132 19.44 -6.88 -6.35
CA HIS A 132 19.45 -7.84 -5.23
C HIS A 132 20.07 -7.36 -3.91
N GLN A 133 20.63 -6.15 -3.86
CA GLN A 133 21.11 -5.54 -2.63
C GLN A 133 19.98 -4.79 -1.94
N VAL A 134 19.73 -5.10 -0.67
CA VAL A 134 18.82 -4.33 0.18
C VAL A 134 19.48 -2.99 0.49
N LEU A 135 18.81 -1.89 0.13
CA LEU A 135 19.26 -0.53 0.40
C LEU A 135 18.72 -0.01 1.73
N ASP A 136 17.44 -0.31 2.02
CA ASP A 136 16.82 0.03 3.30
C ASP A 136 15.56 -0.79 3.53
N TYR A 137 15.09 -0.80 4.77
CA TYR A 137 13.83 -1.42 5.16
C TYR A 137 13.16 -0.63 6.29
N ALA A 138 11.87 -0.87 6.47
CA ALA A 138 11.07 -0.28 7.52
C ALA A 138 9.99 -1.25 7.98
N GLU A 139 9.78 -1.35 9.28
CA GLU A 139 8.62 -2.04 9.86
C GLU A 139 7.33 -1.31 9.46
N ILE A 140 6.28 -2.09 9.19
CA ILE A 140 4.94 -1.57 8.91
C ILE A 140 4.15 -1.52 10.23
N VAL A 141 3.81 -0.31 10.66
CA VAL A 141 3.05 -0.08 11.89
C VAL A 141 1.59 0.19 11.53
N MET A 142 0.68 -0.61 12.08
CA MET A 142 -0.76 -0.47 11.96
C MET A 142 -1.29 0.64 12.89
N HIS A 143 -2.29 1.39 12.45
CA HIS A 143 -2.92 2.49 13.18
C HIS A 143 -4.45 2.52 13.01
#